data_AF-A0ABD0L7W6-F1
#
_entry.id   AF-A0ABD0L7W6-F1
#
_cell.length_a   1.000
_cell.length_b   1.000
_cell.length_c   1.000
_cell.angle_alpha   90.00
_cell.angle_beta   90.00
_cell.angle_gamma   90.00
#
_symmetry.space_group_name_H-M   'P 1'
#
loop_
_entity.id
_entity.type
_entity.pdbx_description
1 polymer ?
#
loop_
_entity_poly.entity_id
_entity_poly.type
_entity_poly.pdbx_seq_one_letter_code
_entity_poly.pdbx_strand_id
1 'polypeptide(L)'
;GQAREFQIFKTDVVTPSFREFHERLQTFILFFIDAASFIDIDDEKWMFYVLFEKYMHDGCPAFAVVGYMTVYKYYAYPEKIRPRLSQFLILPPFQRQGHGAHLLQTFYNDMMGRSEVLDITVEDPSENFQRLRDFVDAHNCQKLASFQPESLLKGFSESMAAEAQSKLKLSKRQARRVYEILRLKITDESNVEMYRQYRLDVKRRLNAPFQRSWRDFQKLERALHAEELAQTMSCMTPEQRHLVLEKSFQDHVQIYRHVLDRLAAAS
;
A
#
# COMPACT_ATOMS: atom_id res chain seq x y z
N GLY A 1 -3.20 16.25 29.34
CA GLY A 1 -4.26 16.70 28.41
C GLY A 1 -5.47 15.81 28.59
N GLN A 2 -6.67 16.33 28.30
CA GLN A 2 -7.92 15.56 28.37
C GLN A 2 -7.88 14.42 27.33
N ALA A 3 -8.38 13.24 27.69
CA ALA A 3 -8.40 12.10 26.77
C ALA A 3 -9.35 12.40 25.60
N ARG A 4 -8.88 12.15 24.37
CA ARG A 4 -9.68 12.30 23.14
C ARG A 4 -10.18 10.91 22.71
N GLU A 5 -11.43 10.82 22.29
CA GLU A 5 -12.06 9.58 21.86
C GLU A 5 -12.27 9.60 20.34
N PHE A 6 -11.87 8.54 19.65
CA PHE A 6 -12.00 8.40 18.20
C PHE A 6 -12.72 7.12 17.83
N GLN A 7 -13.59 7.19 16.83
CA GLN A 7 -14.45 6.08 16.42
C GLN A 7 -14.47 5.94 14.89
N ILE A 8 -14.36 4.71 14.40
CA ILE A 8 -14.41 4.39 12.97
C ILE A 8 -15.74 3.69 12.69
N PHE A 9 -16.50 4.22 11.74
CA PHE A 9 -17.76 3.65 11.30
C PHE A 9 -17.61 3.10 9.90
N LYS A 10 -18.03 1.85 9.71
CA LYS A 10 -18.21 1.25 8.39
C LYS A 10 -19.64 1.52 7.93
N THR A 11 -19.82 1.97 6.69
CA THR A 11 -21.12 2.31 6.13
C THR A 11 -21.14 2.11 4.61
N ASP A 12 -22.33 2.24 4.04
CA ASP A 12 -22.65 2.13 2.62
C ASP A 12 -23.77 3.13 2.28
N VAL A 13 -24.16 3.15 1.02
CA VAL A 13 -25.10 4.13 0.46
C VAL A 13 -26.56 3.84 0.82
N VAL A 14 -26.82 2.67 1.40
CA VAL A 14 -28.14 2.30 1.94
C VAL A 14 -28.37 2.97 3.30
N THR A 15 -27.29 3.39 3.98
CA THR A 15 -27.38 4.08 5.26
C THR A 15 -28.12 5.42 5.11
N PRO A 16 -29.20 5.67 5.87
CA PRO A 16 -29.97 6.90 5.77
C PRO A 16 -29.09 8.14 5.90
N SER A 17 -29.32 9.13 5.04
CA SER A 17 -28.61 10.42 5.01
C SER A 17 -27.09 10.35 4.73
N PHE A 18 -26.54 9.16 4.42
CA PHE A 18 -25.11 9.02 4.14
C PHE A 18 -24.73 9.63 2.78
N ARG A 19 -25.64 9.58 1.80
CA ARG A 19 -25.41 10.16 0.47
C ARG A 19 -25.12 11.66 0.56
N GLU A 20 -26.01 12.42 1.19
CA GLU A 20 -25.85 13.87 1.35
C GLU A 20 -24.62 14.18 2.22
N PHE A 21 -24.31 13.34 3.20
CA PHE A 21 -23.08 13.46 3.99
C PHE A 21 -21.82 13.27 3.13
N HIS A 22 -21.77 12.21 2.33
CA HIS A 22 -20.64 11.92 1.45
C HIS A 22 -20.49 13.00 0.37
N GLU A 23 -21.57 13.54 -0.17
CA GLU A 23 -21.53 14.63 -1.15
C GLU A 23 -20.80 15.87 -0.63
N ARG A 24 -20.96 16.19 0.66
CA ARG A 24 -20.21 17.28 1.32
C ARG A 24 -18.77 16.89 1.63
N LEU A 25 -18.54 15.63 2.00
CA LEU A 25 -17.21 15.14 2.38
C LEU A 25 -16.28 14.95 1.18
N GLN A 26 -16.81 14.48 0.04
CA GLN A 26 -16.00 14.17 -1.14
C GLN A 26 -15.35 15.42 -1.74
N THR A 27 -15.87 16.63 -1.52
CA THR A 27 -15.23 17.85 -2.00
C THR A 27 -13.80 18.00 -1.49
N PHE A 28 -13.50 17.49 -0.28
CA PHE A 28 -12.16 17.54 0.28
C PHE A 28 -11.11 16.77 -0.53
N ILE A 29 -11.49 15.72 -1.26
CA ILE A 29 -10.49 14.94 -2.03
C ILE A 29 -9.90 15.76 -3.18
N LEU A 30 -10.67 16.67 -3.76
CA LEU A 30 -10.21 17.52 -4.86
C LEU A 30 -9.07 18.46 -4.42
N PHE A 31 -8.96 18.74 -3.12
CA PHE A 31 -7.91 19.59 -2.56
C PHE A 31 -6.68 18.81 -2.09
N PHE A 32 -6.83 17.52 -1.77
CA PHE A 32 -5.81 16.77 -1.03
C PHE A 32 -5.33 15.49 -1.71
N ILE A 33 -6.01 15.05 -2.77
CA ILE A 33 -5.65 13.86 -3.53
C ILE A 33 -5.49 14.28 -5.00
N ASP A 34 -4.27 14.13 -5.51
CA ASP A 34 -3.97 14.43 -6.90
C ASP A 34 -4.71 13.46 -7.84
N ALA A 35 -5.16 13.98 -8.98
CA ALA A 35 -5.98 13.26 -9.97
C ALA A 35 -7.26 12.60 -9.41
N ALA A 36 -7.78 13.07 -8.26
CA ALA A 36 -9.00 12.52 -7.70
C ALA A 36 -10.24 12.86 -8.54
N SER A 37 -11.12 11.88 -8.69
CA SER A 37 -12.44 12.02 -9.28
C SER A 37 -13.52 11.61 -8.29
N PHE A 38 -14.72 12.17 -8.44
CA PHE A 38 -15.88 11.67 -7.71
C PHE A 38 -16.24 10.26 -8.20
N ILE A 39 -16.71 9.46 -7.27
CA ILE A 39 -17.16 8.08 -7.54
C ILE A 39 -18.63 8.08 -7.92
N ASP A 40 -19.04 7.03 -8.63
CA ASP A 40 -20.45 6.68 -8.76
C ASP A 40 -20.94 6.07 -7.45
N ILE A 41 -21.63 6.88 -6.65
CA ILE A 41 -22.15 6.47 -5.34
C ILE A 41 -23.34 5.50 -5.47
N ASP A 42 -23.96 5.34 -6.65
CA ASP A 42 -25.08 4.42 -6.81
C ASP A 42 -24.64 2.94 -6.91
N ASP A 43 -23.34 2.68 -7.11
CA ASP A 43 -22.81 1.32 -7.13
C ASP A 43 -22.67 0.73 -5.70
N GLU A 44 -23.49 -0.28 -5.39
CA GLU A 44 -23.49 -1.03 -4.12
C GLU A 44 -22.17 -1.74 -3.79
N LYS A 45 -21.21 -1.77 -4.74
CA LYS A 45 -19.88 -2.30 -4.51
C LYS A 45 -18.99 -1.38 -3.69
N TRP A 46 -19.35 -0.11 -3.53
CA TRP A 46 -18.63 0.82 -2.66
C TRP A 46 -18.88 0.52 -1.18
N MET A 47 -17.79 0.58 -0.41
CA MET A 47 -17.82 0.56 1.05
C MET A 47 -17.05 1.77 1.56
N PHE A 48 -17.53 2.33 2.67
CA PHE A 48 -16.96 3.53 3.26
C PHE A 48 -16.56 3.25 4.70
N TYR A 49 -15.43 3.82 5.10
CA TYR A 49 -15.03 3.91 6.49
C TYR A 49 -14.81 5.36 6.83
N VAL A 50 -15.54 5.86 7.82
CA VAL A 50 -15.45 7.26 8.26
C VAL A 50 -14.94 7.28 9.69
N LEU A 51 -13.89 8.05 9.93
CA LEU A 51 -13.29 8.27 11.23
C LEU A 51 -13.80 9.58 11.81
N PHE A 52 -14.32 9.51 13.03
CA PHE A 52 -14.79 10.67 13.79
C PHE A 52 -14.01 10.81 15.09
N GLU A 53 -13.85 12.06 15.53
CA GLU A 53 -13.54 12.41 16.90
C GLU A 53 -14.86 12.66 17.64
N LYS A 54 -15.06 11.97 18.76
CA LYS A 54 -16.19 12.19 19.65
C LYS A 54 -15.79 13.21 20.72
N TYR A 55 -16.59 14.25 20.86
CA TYR A 55 -16.38 15.32 21.83
C TYR A 55 -17.72 15.74 22.45
N MET A 56 -17.68 16.48 23.55
CA MET A 56 -18.89 17.03 24.18
C MET A 56 -19.11 18.47 23.71
N HIS A 57 -20.30 18.77 23.23
CA HIS A 57 -20.76 20.10 22.87
C HIS A 57 -22.07 20.37 23.59
N ASP A 58 -22.11 21.39 24.45
CA ASP A 58 -23.27 21.76 25.25
C ASP A 58 -23.90 20.61 26.05
N GLY A 59 -23.06 19.72 26.60
CA GLY A 59 -23.50 18.56 27.38
C GLY A 59 -23.97 17.36 26.54
N CYS A 60 -23.97 17.47 25.22
CA CYS A 60 -24.33 16.39 24.29
C CYS A 60 -23.10 15.85 23.55
N PRO A 61 -23.02 14.53 23.27
CA PRO A 61 -21.98 13.98 22.44
C PRO A 61 -22.14 14.46 20.99
N ALA A 62 -21.08 15.00 20.42
CA ALA A 62 -20.95 15.46 19.05
C ALA A 62 -19.78 14.75 18.36
N PHE A 63 -19.80 14.74 17.02
CA PHE A 63 -18.83 14.01 16.19
C PHE A 63 -18.23 14.94 15.14
N ALA A 64 -16.89 15.06 15.15
CA ALA A 64 -16.14 15.81 14.14
C ALA A 64 -15.50 14.82 13.17
N VAL A 65 -15.65 15.07 11.86
CA VAL A 65 -15.01 14.23 10.84
C VAL A 65 -13.49 14.42 10.92
N VAL A 66 -12.76 13.31 11.01
CA VAL A 66 -11.29 13.28 11.04
C VAL A 66 -10.73 12.84 9.70
N GLY A 67 -11.41 11.93 9.02
CA GLY A 67 -11.00 11.38 7.74
C GLY A 67 -11.90 10.25 7.29
N TYR A 68 -11.64 9.73 6.10
CA TYR A 68 -12.39 8.60 5.56
C TYR A 68 -11.57 7.82 4.53
N MET A 69 -12.07 6.65 4.17
CA MET A 69 -11.61 5.91 3.00
C MET A 69 -12.75 5.24 2.27
N THR A 70 -12.58 5.07 0.96
CA THR A 70 -13.47 4.34 0.07
C THR A 70 -12.81 3.06 -0.42
N VAL A 71 -13.60 2.00 -0.51
CA VAL A 71 -13.15 0.68 -0.95
C VAL A 71 -14.15 0.14 -1.96
N TYR A 72 -13.67 -0.24 -3.15
CA TYR A 72 -14.49 -0.90 -4.15
C TYR A 72 -14.33 -2.42 -4.10
N LYS A 73 -15.44 -3.17 -4.03
CA LYS A 73 -15.45 -4.63 -4.05
C LYS A 73 -15.35 -5.16 -5.48
N TYR A 74 -14.13 -5.31 -6.01
CA TYR A 74 -13.95 -5.98 -7.31
C TYR A 74 -14.24 -7.47 -7.21
N TYR A 75 -14.86 -8.02 -8.24
CA TYR A 75 -14.97 -9.46 -8.42
C TYR A 75 -13.59 -10.06 -8.72
N ALA A 76 -13.28 -11.17 -8.07
CA ALA A 76 -12.11 -11.99 -8.32
C ALA A 76 -12.57 -13.43 -8.63
N TYR A 77 -12.31 -13.89 -9.84
CA TYR A 77 -12.72 -15.22 -10.30
C TYR A 77 -12.18 -16.33 -9.37
N PRO A 78 -12.94 -17.42 -9.10
CA PRO A 78 -14.30 -17.67 -9.60
C PRO A 78 -15.43 -17.09 -8.74
N GLU A 79 -15.24 -16.93 -7.43
CA GLU A 79 -16.30 -16.53 -6.48
C GLU A 79 -15.73 -15.73 -5.30
N LYS A 80 -14.68 -14.96 -5.54
CA LYS A 80 -13.99 -14.15 -4.53
C LYS A 80 -14.19 -12.66 -4.80
N ILE A 81 -13.80 -11.87 -3.82
CA ILE A 81 -13.70 -10.42 -3.95
C ILE A 81 -12.26 -9.97 -3.71
N ARG A 82 -11.89 -8.88 -4.39
CA ARG A 82 -10.65 -8.15 -4.25
C ARG A 82 -10.98 -6.70 -3.88
N PRO A 83 -11.10 -6.38 -2.59
CA PRO A 83 -11.32 -5.01 -2.14
C PRO A 83 -10.15 -4.13 -2.60
N ARG A 84 -10.45 -3.08 -3.36
CA ARG A 84 -9.48 -2.07 -3.78
C ARG A 84 -9.75 -0.78 -3.01
N LEU A 85 -8.80 -0.39 -2.15
CA LEU A 85 -8.78 0.95 -1.56
C LEU A 85 -8.64 1.97 -2.69
N SER A 86 -9.57 2.90 -2.80
CA SER A 86 -9.59 3.90 -3.87
C SER A 86 -9.17 5.27 -3.34
N GLN A 87 -9.95 5.86 -2.43
CA GLN A 87 -9.65 7.16 -1.83
C GLN A 87 -9.33 6.98 -0.36
N PHE A 88 -8.31 7.69 0.14
CA PHE A 88 -7.92 7.65 1.55
C PHE A 88 -7.49 9.05 1.99
N LEU A 89 -8.20 9.61 2.96
CA LEU A 89 -7.97 10.97 3.43
C LEU A 89 -8.03 11.05 4.95
N ILE A 90 -7.01 11.64 5.56
CA ILE A 90 -7.08 12.21 6.90
C ILE A 90 -7.00 13.72 6.75
N LEU A 91 -7.97 14.44 7.30
CA LEU A 91 -8.03 15.89 7.18
C LEU A 91 -6.81 16.54 7.85
N PRO A 92 -6.27 17.65 7.30
CA PRO A 92 -5.00 18.23 7.72
C PRO A 92 -4.82 18.43 9.23
N PRO A 93 -5.82 18.92 10.00
CA PRO A 93 -5.68 19.12 11.45
C PRO A 93 -5.40 17.84 12.25
N PHE A 94 -5.68 16.68 11.66
CA PHE A 94 -5.56 15.37 12.29
C PHE A 94 -4.43 14.52 11.69
N GLN A 95 -3.65 15.05 10.76
CA GLN A 95 -2.54 14.31 10.18
C GLN A 95 -1.41 14.10 11.20
N ARG A 96 -0.58 13.08 10.94
CA ARG A 96 0.60 12.72 11.76
C ARG A 96 0.30 12.36 13.23
N GLN A 97 -0.96 12.10 13.58
CA GLN A 97 -1.41 11.68 14.92
C GLN A 97 -1.75 10.17 15.02
N GLY A 98 -1.37 9.38 14.01
CA GLY A 98 -1.61 7.93 13.99
C GLY A 98 -2.99 7.49 13.47
N HIS A 99 -3.92 8.43 13.22
CA HIS A 99 -5.27 8.13 12.71
C HIS A 99 -5.29 7.30 11.42
N GLY A 100 -4.43 7.62 10.45
CA GLY A 100 -4.37 6.86 9.21
C GLY A 100 -3.95 5.39 9.41
N ALA A 101 -3.05 5.12 10.37
CA ALA A 101 -2.62 3.75 10.65
C ALA A 101 -3.75 2.95 11.32
N HIS A 102 -4.45 3.56 12.27
CA HIS A 102 -5.61 2.94 12.91
C HIS A 102 -6.74 2.70 11.91
N LEU A 103 -7.03 3.66 11.04
CA LEU A 103 -8.05 3.51 10.00
C LEU A 103 -7.74 2.33 9.06
N LEU A 104 -6.50 2.26 8.54
CA LEU A 104 -6.08 1.17 7.67
C LEU A 104 -6.07 -0.19 8.41
N GLN A 105 -5.57 -0.23 9.65
CA GLN A 105 -5.57 -1.45 10.46
C GLN A 105 -6.99 -1.95 10.77
N THR A 106 -7.93 -1.07 11.07
CA THR A 106 -9.33 -1.44 11.30
C THR A 106 -9.95 -2.05 10.05
N PHE A 107 -9.66 -1.51 8.86
CA PHE A 107 -10.09 -2.15 7.62
C PHE A 107 -9.46 -3.52 7.40
N TYR A 108 -8.16 -3.68 7.66
CA TYR A 108 -7.54 -5.01 7.61
C TYR A 108 -8.21 -5.99 8.56
N ASN A 109 -8.50 -5.57 9.80
CA ASN A 109 -9.19 -6.42 10.76
C ASN A 109 -10.57 -6.87 10.25
N ASP A 110 -11.32 -6.00 9.58
CA ASP A 110 -12.60 -6.37 8.95
C ASP A 110 -12.43 -7.34 7.77
N MET A 111 -11.35 -7.23 6.99
CA MET A 111 -11.12 -8.07 5.81
C MET A 111 -10.45 -9.42 6.12
N MET A 112 -9.58 -9.50 7.14
CA MET A 112 -8.78 -10.70 7.42
C MET A 112 -9.64 -11.92 7.77
N GLY A 113 -10.77 -11.72 8.47
CA GLY A 113 -11.70 -12.80 8.84
C GLY A 113 -12.61 -13.29 7.72
N ARG A 114 -12.59 -12.64 6.55
CA ARG A 114 -13.51 -12.91 5.44
C ARG A 114 -12.90 -13.92 4.46
N SER A 115 -13.60 -15.03 4.23
CA SER A 115 -13.13 -16.11 3.35
C SER A 115 -13.35 -15.77 1.88
N GLU A 116 -14.31 -14.89 1.58
CA GLU A 116 -14.60 -14.33 0.26
C GLU A 116 -13.50 -13.36 -0.22
N VAL A 117 -12.74 -12.75 0.70
CA VAL A 117 -11.66 -11.82 0.36
C VAL A 117 -10.39 -12.58 -0.04
N LEU A 118 -9.98 -12.40 -1.29
CA LEU A 118 -8.75 -12.97 -1.85
C LEU A 118 -7.51 -12.21 -1.39
N ASP A 119 -7.47 -10.92 -1.69
CA ASP A 119 -6.39 -9.99 -1.35
C ASP A 119 -6.90 -8.54 -1.47
N ILE A 120 -6.14 -7.61 -0.87
CA ILE A 120 -6.44 -6.19 -0.83
C ILE A 120 -5.48 -5.44 -1.75
N THR A 121 -6.04 -4.68 -2.68
CA THR A 121 -5.30 -3.80 -3.57
C THR A 121 -5.53 -2.33 -3.23
N VAL A 122 -4.71 -1.46 -3.80
CA VAL A 122 -4.85 -0.01 -3.68
C VAL A 122 -4.75 0.56 -5.08
N GLU A 123 -5.63 1.49 -5.40
CA GLU A 123 -5.62 2.29 -6.62
C GLU A 123 -4.54 3.35 -6.50
N ASP A 124 -3.59 3.32 -7.43
CA ASP A 124 -2.52 4.31 -7.64
C ASP A 124 -2.03 5.00 -6.34
N PRO A 125 -1.44 4.25 -5.40
CA PRO A 125 -1.08 4.76 -4.08
C PRO A 125 -0.05 5.89 -4.18
N SER A 126 -0.35 7.04 -3.58
CA SER A 126 0.65 8.09 -3.37
C SER A 126 1.81 7.60 -2.51
N GLU A 127 2.97 8.24 -2.62
CA GLU A 127 4.15 7.87 -1.81
C GLU A 127 3.87 7.95 -0.31
N ASN A 128 3.07 8.93 0.12
CA ASN A 128 2.65 9.09 1.51
C ASN A 128 1.79 7.92 1.97
N PHE A 129 0.82 7.50 1.15
CA PHE A 129 -0.02 6.35 1.47
C PHE A 129 0.78 5.04 1.43
N GLN A 130 1.68 4.87 0.47
CA GLN A 130 2.54 3.69 0.40
C GLN A 130 3.42 3.56 1.65
N ARG A 131 3.99 4.66 2.17
CA ARG A 131 4.74 4.67 3.44
C ARG A 131 3.87 4.29 4.64
N LEU A 132 2.63 4.79 4.69
CA LEU A 132 1.66 4.40 5.71
C LEU A 132 1.37 2.91 5.66
N ARG A 133 1.07 2.40 4.46
CA ARG A 133 0.77 0.99 4.21
C ARG A 133 1.95 0.10 4.56
N ASP A 134 3.16 0.46 4.12
CA ASP A 134 4.40 -0.26 4.41
C ASP A 134 4.63 -0.40 5.92
N PHE A 135 4.36 0.66 6.70
CA PHE A 135 4.45 0.62 8.16
C PHE A 135 3.44 -0.36 8.76
N VAL A 136 2.16 -0.27 8.39
CA VAL A 136 1.12 -1.15 8.93
C VAL A 136 1.38 -2.61 8.54
N ASP A 137 1.71 -2.86 7.27
CA ASP A 137 1.98 -4.19 6.75
C ASP A 137 3.23 -4.80 7.38
N ALA A 138 4.32 -4.04 7.54
CA ALA A 138 5.53 -4.53 8.19
C ALA A 138 5.30 -4.82 9.68
N HIS A 139 4.52 -3.97 10.38
CA HIS A 139 4.15 -4.21 11.79
C HIS A 139 3.33 -5.50 11.97
N ASN A 140 2.50 -5.85 10.99
CA ASN A 140 1.71 -7.09 11.03
C ASN A 140 2.54 -8.30 10.58
N CYS A 141 3.31 -8.18 9.49
CA CYS A 141 4.12 -9.26 8.95
C CYS A 141 5.22 -9.72 9.91
N GLN A 142 5.82 -8.85 10.74
CA GLN A 142 6.84 -9.27 11.71
C GLN A 142 6.33 -10.30 12.75
N LYS A 143 5.00 -10.44 12.90
CA LYS A 143 4.36 -11.44 13.78
C LYS A 143 4.19 -12.81 13.10
N LEU A 144 4.44 -12.91 11.80
CA LEU A 144 4.26 -14.13 11.01
C LEU A 144 5.51 -15.00 11.06
N ALA A 145 5.32 -16.32 10.98
CA ALA A 145 6.42 -17.30 11.05
C ALA A 145 7.37 -17.19 9.85
N SER A 146 6.83 -16.98 8.64
CA SER A 146 7.63 -16.86 7.41
C SER A 146 8.43 -15.57 7.34
N PHE A 147 8.18 -14.59 8.22
CA PHE A 147 8.87 -13.31 8.27
C PHE A 147 9.80 -13.18 9.50
N GLN A 148 10.08 -14.29 10.19
CA GLN A 148 11.11 -14.32 11.24
C GLN A 148 12.52 -14.20 10.64
N PRO A 149 13.53 -13.74 11.42
CA PRO A 149 14.87 -13.43 10.91
C PRO A 149 15.52 -14.57 10.10
N GLU A 150 15.38 -15.83 10.53
CA GLU A 150 15.98 -16.98 9.84
C GLU A 150 15.39 -17.19 8.45
N SER A 151 14.10 -16.87 8.28
CA SER A 151 13.39 -16.96 7.00
C SER A 151 13.74 -15.76 6.10
N LEU A 152 13.84 -14.56 6.67
CA LEU A 152 14.21 -13.34 5.93
C LEU A 152 15.59 -13.45 5.29
N LEU A 153 16.58 -14.03 5.98
CA LEU A 153 17.94 -14.18 5.47
C LEU A 153 18.01 -15.07 4.21
N LYS A 154 17.12 -16.07 4.10
CA LYS A 154 17.05 -17.03 2.99
C LYS A 154 16.52 -16.43 1.69
N GLY A 155 15.99 -15.21 1.73
CA GLY A 155 15.38 -14.57 0.55
C GLY A 155 13.86 -14.58 0.58
N PHE A 156 13.25 -13.83 -0.33
CA PHE A 156 11.79 -13.86 -0.49
C PHE A 156 11.32 -15.22 -1.01
N SER A 157 10.34 -15.82 -0.34
CA SER A 157 9.83 -17.16 -0.64
C SER A 157 8.33 -17.15 -0.96
N GLU A 158 7.85 -18.22 -1.60
CA GLU A 158 6.41 -18.40 -1.84
C GLU A 158 5.62 -18.61 -0.52
N SER A 159 6.25 -19.17 0.52
CA SER A 159 5.59 -19.30 1.84
C SER A 159 5.32 -17.93 2.48
N MET A 160 6.25 -16.97 2.34
CA MET A 160 6.01 -15.57 2.76
C MET A 160 4.82 -14.97 2.02
N ALA A 161 4.74 -15.15 0.71
CA ALA A 161 3.62 -14.65 -0.09
C ALA A 161 2.29 -15.30 0.31
N ALA A 162 2.27 -16.63 0.47
CA ALA A 162 1.08 -17.38 0.84
C ALA A 162 0.61 -17.07 2.28
N GLU A 163 1.52 -16.95 3.24
CA GLU A 163 1.16 -16.61 4.63
C GLU A 163 0.66 -15.17 4.72
N ALA A 164 1.32 -14.21 4.05
CA ALA A 164 0.87 -12.83 4.01
C ALA A 164 -0.50 -12.67 3.32
N GLN A 165 -0.75 -13.43 2.25
CA GLN A 165 -2.04 -13.42 1.57
C GLN A 165 -3.13 -14.06 2.44
N SER A 166 -2.89 -15.26 2.98
CA SER A 166 -3.91 -15.99 3.75
C SER A 166 -4.29 -15.28 5.04
N LYS A 167 -3.29 -14.81 5.81
CA LYS A 167 -3.51 -14.21 7.13
C LYS A 167 -3.79 -12.71 7.10
N LEU A 168 -3.17 -11.97 6.18
CA LEU A 168 -3.24 -10.51 6.15
C LEU A 168 -3.86 -9.95 4.87
N LYS A 169 -4.29 -10.82 3.94
CA LYS A 169 -4.89 -10.44 2.64
C LYS A 169 -3.97 -9.55 1.80
N LEU A 170 -2.65 -9.66 1.95
CA LEU A 170 -1.70 -8.87 1.17
C LEU A 170 -1.46 -9.50 -0.21
N SER A 171 -1.35 -8.65 -1.23
CA SER A 171 -0.89 -9.10 -2.55
C SER A 171 0.58 -9.51 -2.53
N LYS A 172 1.00 -10.39 -3.44
CA LYS A 172 2.40 -10.82 -3.57
C LYS A 172 3.38 -9.66 -3.74
N ARG A 173 2.98 -8.62 -4.49
CA ARG A 173 3.80 -7.40 -4.68
C ARG A 173 4.03 -6.68 -3.36
N GLN A 174 2.98 -6.53 -2.54
CA GLN A 174 3.09 -5.88 -1.25
C GLN A 174 3.87 -6.74 -0.25
N ALA A 175 3.63 -8.05 -0.20
CA ALA A 175 4.40 -8.97 0.63
C ALA A 175 5.91 -8.95 0.29
N ARG A 176 6.26 -8.88 -1.00
CA ARG A 176 7.65 -8.73 -1.44
C ARG A 176 8.28 -7.42 -0.93
N ARG A 177 7.54 -6.32 -0.97
CA ARG A 177 7.99 -5.01 -0.48
C ARG A 177 8.22 -5.02 1.03
N VAL A 178 7.29 -5.63 1.79
CA VAL A 178 7.40 -5.79 3.24
C VAL A 178 8.58 -6.68 3.63
N TYR A 179 8.82 -7.75 2.86
CA TYR A 179 10.03 -8.56 3.01
C TYR A 179 11.30 -7.69 2.86
N GLU A 180 11.38 -6.80 1.86
CA GLU A 180 12.56 -5.94 1.66
C GLU A 180 12.78 -4.98 2.83
N ILE A 181 11.70 -4.47 3.44
CA ILE A 181 11.77 -3.62 4.64
C ILE A 181 12.27 -4.42 5.85
N LEU A 182 11.65 -5.57 6.14
CA LEU A 182 12.02 -6.38 7.30
C LEU A 182 13.40 -7.04 7.12
N ARG A 183 13.80 -7.36 5.89
CA ARG A 183 15.15 -7.82 5.57
C ARG A 183 16.18 -6.72 5.82
N LEU A 184 15.88 -5.47 5.48
CA LEU A 184 16.76 -4.34 5.80
C LEU A 184 16.89 -4.18 7.33
N LYS A 185 15.80 -4.32 8.09
CA LYS A 185 15.80 -4.24 9.57
C LYS A 185 16.84 -5.16 10.22
N ILE A 186 17.03 -6.36 9.68
CA ILE A 186 17.98 -7.35 10.21
C ILE A 186 19.34 -7.32 9.52
N THR A 187 19.53 -6.46 8.51
CA THR A 187 20.80 -6.36 7.77
C THR A 187 21.74 -5.44 8.53
N ASP A 188 22.88 -5.99 8.96
CA ASP A 188 23.98 -5.19 9.47
C ASP A 188 24.67 -4.48 8.31
N GLU A 189 24.48 -3.16 8.21
CA GLU A 189 25.06 -2.33 7.15
C GLU A 189 26.60 -2.22 7.27
N SER A 190 27.19 -2.51 8.42
CA SER A 190 28.65 -2.57 8.58
C SER A 190 29.24 -3.85 7.98
N ASN A 191 28.43 -4.90 7.83
CA ASN A 191 28.81 -6.13 7.17
C ASN A 191 28.64 -6.00 5.64
N VAL A 192 29.77 -5.80 4.96
CA VAL A 192 29.85 -5.59 3.50
C VAL A 192 29.15 -6.71 2.72
N GLU A 193 29.32 -7.97 3.13
CA GLU A 193 28.75 -9.11 2.41
C GLU A 193 27.23 -9.19 2.61
N MET A 194 26.77 -8.99 3.85
CA MET A 194 25.33 -9.01 4.17
C MET A 194 24.59 -7.89 3.41
N TYR A 195 25.14 -6.67 3.44
CA TYR A 195 24.57 -5.55 2.72
C TYR A 195 24.63 -5.74 1.19
N ARG A 196 25.70 -6.33 0.67
CA ARG A 196 25.81 -6.70 -0.75
C ARG A 196 24.71 -7.67 -1.16
N GLN A 197 24.45 -8.71 -0.36
CA GLN A 197 23.39 -9.68 -0.64
C GLN A 197 22.00 -9.03 -0.66
N TYR A 198 21.71 -8.17 0.32
CA TYR A 198 20.48 -7.38 0.36
C TYR A 198 20.32 -6.51 -0.90
N ARG A 199 21.36 -5.72 -1.23
CA ARG A 199 21.37 -4.84 -2.41
C ARG A 199 21.13 -5.62 -3.70
N LEU A 200 21.78 -6.76 -3.88
CA LEU A 200 21.63 -7.60 -5.07
C LEU A 200 20.22 -8.19 -5.18
N ASP A 201 19.57 -8.54 -4.07
CA ASP A 201 18.19 -9.03 -4.09
C ASP A 201 17.19 -7.93 -4.51
N VAL A 202 17.27 -6.75 -3.90
CA VAL A 202 16.41 -5.61 -4.27
C VAL A 202 16.64 -5.18 -5.72
N LYS A 203 17.90 -5.08 -6.16
CA LYS A 203 18.23 -4.73 -7.55
C LYS A 203 17.74 -5.77 -8.55
N ARG A 204 17.79 -7.07 -8.22
CA ARG A 204 17.22 -8.13 -9.09
C ARG A 204 15.72 -7.91 -9.31
N ARG A 205 14.96 -7.56 -8.27
CA ARG A 205 13.54 -7.19 -8.41
C ARG A 205 13.37 -5.94 -9.28
N LEU A 206 14.10 -4.86 -9.00
CA LEU A 206 14.00 -3.60 -9.75
C LEU A 206 14.36 -3.77 -11.23
N ASN A 207 15.25 -4.71 -11.53
CA ASN A 207 15.70 -4.99 -12.88
C ASN A 207 14.72 -5.89 -13.68
N ALA A 208 13.79 -6.58 -13.02
CA ALA A 208 12.89 -7.53 -13.66
C ALA A 208 11.99 -6.90 -14.75
N PRO A 209 11.41 -5.70 -14.57
CA PRO A 209 10.65 -5.02 -15.63
C PRO A 209 11.49 -4.72 -16.87
N PHE A 210 12.72 -4.23 -16.69
CA PHE A 210 13.65 -3.98 -17.80
C PHE A 210 13.99 -5.28 -18.57
N GLN A 211 14.16 -6.40 -17.86
CA GLN A 211 14.38 -7.70 -18.52
C GLN A 211 13.16 -8.24 -19.26
N ARG A 212 11.94 -7.90 -18.83
CA ARG A 212 10.71 -8.24 -19.55
C ARG A 212 10.58 -7.38 -20.81
N SER A 213 10.66 -6.06 -20.65
CA SER A 213 10.63 -5.11 -21.75
C SER A 213 11.69 -5.43 -22.81
N TRP A 214 12.90 -5.81 -22.41
CA TRP A 214 13.94 -6.22 -23.35
C TRP A 214 13.62 -7.54 -24.09
N ARG A 215 13.01 -8.52 -23.43
CA ARG A 215 12.56 -9.76 -24.10
C ARG A 215 11.39 -9.50 -25.05
N ASP A 216 10.48 -8.60 -24.67
CA ASP A 216 9.37 -8.20 -25.53
C ASP A 216 9.91 -7.44 -26.75
N PHE A 217 10.89 -6.56 -26.55
CA PHE A 217 11.64 -5.90 -27.63
C PHE A 217 12.28 -6.91 -28.58
N GLN A 218 13.00 -7.92 -28.09
CA GLN A 218 13.60 -8.94 -28.96
C GLN A 218 12.58 -9.73 -29.80
N LYS A 219 11.34 -9.88 -29.30
CA LYS A 219 10.25 -10.50 -30.07
C LYS A 219 9.73 -9.55 -31.14
N LEU A 220 9.58 -8.26 -30.80
CA LEU A 220 9.18 -7.19 -31.73
C LEU A 220 10.24 -6.99 -32.83
N GLU A 221 11.53 -7.02 -32.51
CA GLU A 221 12.64 -6.92 -33.46
C GLU A 221 12.62 -8.04 -34.51
N ARG A 222 12.14 -9.23 -34.13
CA ARG A 222 11.96 -10.35 -35.07
C ARG A 222 10.69 -10.25 -35.92
N ALA A 223 9.76 -9.36 -35.56
CA ALA A 223 8.42 -9.28 -36.13
C ALA A 223 8.13 -7.98 -36.90
N LEU A 224 8.88 -6.90 -36.64
CA LEU A 224 8.68 -5.57 -37.23
C LEU A 224 9.84 -5.14 -38.14
N HIS A 225 9.55 -4.25 -39.08
CA HIS A 225 10.59 -3.60 -39.89
C HIS A 225 11.35 -2.53 -39.06
N ALA A 226 12.61 -2.28 -39.42
CA ALA A 226 13.52 -1.42 -38.64
C ALA A 226 12.99 0.01 -38.38
N GLU A 227 12.20 0.56 -39.30
CA GLU A 227 11.58 1.89 -39.19
C GLU A 227 10.44 1.92 -38.15
N GLU A 228 9.60 0.88 -38.11
CA GLU A 228 8.52 0.73 -37.12
C GLU A 228 9.11 0.46 -35.72
N LEU A 229 10.22 -0.28 -35.65
CA LEU A 229 10.93 -0.57 -34.42
C LEU A 229 11.50 0.70 -33.77
N ALA A 230 12.08 1.60 -34.58
CA ALA A 230 12.69 2.85 -34.12
C ALA A 230 11.67 3.85 -33.57
N GLN A 231 10.44 3.85 -34.09
CA GLN A 231 9.35 4.71 -33.61
C GLN A 231 8.75 4.25 -32.28
N THR A 232 8.93 2.97 -31.93
CA THR A 232 8.17 2.35 -30.84
C THR A 232 8.88 2.46 -29.46
N MET A 233 10.20 2.69 -29.38
CA MET A 233 10.92 2.58 -28.10
C MET A 233 12.13 3.51 -27.92
N SER A 234 12.25 4.09 -26.71
CA SER A 234 13.53 4.62 -26.21
C SER A 234 14.34 3.49 -25.56
N CYS A 235 15.39 3.02 -26.23
CA CYS A 235 16.27 1.99 -25.67
C CYS A 235 17.30 2.66 -24.74
N MET A 236 17.23 2.39 -23.44
CA MET A 236 18.26 2.84 -22.50
C MET A 236 19.53 2.00 -22.68
N THR A 237 20.68 2.68 -22.71
CA THR A 237 22.00 2.01 -22.68
C THR A 237 22.20 1.22 -21.38
N PRO A 238 23.06 0.18 -21.36
CA PRO A 238 23.39 -0.56 -20.14
C PRO A 238 23.83 0.36 -18.99
N GLU A 239 24.63 1.38 -19.28
CA GLU A 239 25.15 2.35 -18.31
C GLU A 239 24.02 3.20 -17.71
N GLN A 240 23.13 3.73 -18.56
CA GLN A 240 21.95 4.47 -18.09
C GLN A 240 21.04 3.60 -17.22
N ARG A 241 20.85 2.33 -17.62
CA ARG A 241 20.07 1.36 -16.83
C ARG A 241 20.72 1.11 -15.46
N HIS A 242 22.05 0.96 -15.41
CA HIS A 242 22.76 0.80 -14.14
C HIS A 242 22.58 2.01 -13.22
N LEU A 243 22.65 3.23 -13.75
CA LEU A 243 22.42 4.47 -13.01
C LEU A 243 20.99 4.57 -12.48
N VAL A 244 19.99 4.26 -13.30
CA VAL A 244 18.57 4.25 -12.88
C VAL A 244 18.34 3.23 -11.78
N LEU A 245 18.88 2.01 -11.91
CA LEU A 245 18.74 0.97 -10.89
C LEU A 245 19.44 1.32 -9.58
N GLU A 246 20.58 2.00 -9.62
CA GLU A 246 21.23 2.50 -8.41
C GLU A 246 20.38 3.59 -7.74
N LYS A 247 19.93 4.59 -8.51
CA LYS A 247 19.07 5.65 -7.97
C LYS A 247 17.79 5.08 -7.35
N SER A 248 17.06 4.24 -8.07
CA SER A 248 15.85 3.60 -7.56
C SER A 248 16.10 2.69 -6.35
N PHE A 249 17.28 2.08 -6.23
CA PHE A 249 17.65 1.32 -5.04
C PHE A 249 17.82 2.25 -3.84
N GLN A 250 18.56 3.35 -3.99
CA GLN A 250 18.77 4.32 -2.92
C GLN A 250 17.45 4.95 -2.45
N ASP A 251 16.57 5.33 -3.39
CA ASP A 251 15.26 5.89 -3.08
C ASP A 251 14.41 4.89 -2.26
N HIS A 252 14.42 3.61 -2.63
CA HIS A 252 13.73 2.57 -1.86
C HIS A 252 14.30 2.42 -0.45
N VAL A 253 15.62 2.35 -0.31
CA VAL A 253 16.28 2.19 1.00
C VAL A 253 15.98 3.38 1.90
N GLN A 254 15.99 4.62 1.39
CA GLN A 254 15.61 5.80 2.16
C GLN A 254 14.17 5.71 2.66
N ILE A 255 13.23 5.33 1.79
CA ILE A 255 11.82 5.14 2.18
C ILE A 255 11.70 4.04 3.24
N TYR A 256 12.40 2.92 3.08
CA TYR A 256 12.37 1.80 4.03
C TYR A 256 12.93 2.19 5.39
N ARG A 257 14.02 2.97 5.44
CA ARG A 257 14.56 3.49 6.70
C ARG A 257 13.53 4.29 7.47
N HIS A 258 12.79 5.19 6.81
CA HIS A 258 11.71 5.93 7.48
C HIS A 258 10.60 5.03 8.05
N VAL A 259 10.29 3.92 7.36
CA VAL A 259 9.35 2.92 7.88
C VAL A 259 9.92 2.22 9.11
N LEU A 260 11.20 1.86 9.09
CA LEU A 260 11.90 1.22 10.21
C LEU A 260 12.01 2.14 11.43
N ASP A 261 12.34 3.41 11.24
CA ASP A 261 12.39 4.42 12.31
C ASP A 261 11.03 4.51 13.03
N ARG A 262 9.95 4.52 12.25
CA ARG A 262 8.59 4.54 12.78
C ARG A 262 8.21 3.23 13.49
N LEU A 263 8.65 2.08 12.99
CA LEU A 263 8.44 0.79 13.66
C LEU A 263 9.18 0.72 15.00
N ALA A 264 10.40 1.23 15.06
CA ALA A 264 11.18 1.30 16.29
C ALA A 264 10.52 2.20 17.34
N ALA A 265 9.96 3.34 16.92
CA ALA A 265 9.22 4.25 17.80
C ALA A 265 7.86 3.70 18.29
N ALA A 266 7.32 2.67 17.63
CA ALA A 266 6.04 2.04 17.97
C ALA A 266 6.19 0.70 18.72
N SER A 267 7.44 0.26 18.96
CA SER A 267 7.77 -0.97 19.71
C SER A 267 8.01 -0.64 21.18
#